data_AF-A0A2V7D8R7-F1
#
_entry.id   AF-A0A2V7D8R7-F1
#
_cell.length_a   1.000
_cell.length_b   1.000
_cell.length_c   1.000
_cell.angle_alpha   90.00
_cell.angle_beta   90.00
_cell.angle_gamma   90.00
#
_symmetry.space_group_name_H-M   'P 1'
#
loop_
_entity.id
_entity.type
_entity.pdbx_description
1 polymer ?
#
loop_
_entity_poly.entity_id
_entity_poly.type
_entity_poly.pdbx_seq_one_letter_code
_entity_poly.pdbx_strand_id
1 'polypeptide(L)'
;MTAATSVTATFAFTTFTDNPLGAGTTVVKAVHITELRAAINAAQTRNEVPASSWMTDPTIAAGSTTIKAGHIVEMWTAVNQVYTKLGMAPPPYMDSIVPGTVIKAIHVQNLRNAVSALP
;
A
#
# COMPACT_ATOMS: atom_id res chain seq x y z
N MET A 1 7.23 8.19 39.02
CA MET A 1 7.41 8.82 37.70
C MET A 1 7.92 7.74 36.77
N THR A 2 7.16 7.34 35.76
CA THR A 2 7.66 6.40 34.73
C THR A 2 7.38 7.04 33.39
N ALA A 3 8.41 7.63 32.79
CA ALA A 3 8.33 8.23 31.48
C ALA A 3 8.12 7.14 30.43
N ALA A 4 7.14 7.33 29.54
CA ALA A 4 7.02 6.53 28.34
C ALA A 4 8.24 6.81 27.45
N THR A 5 9.16 5.85 27.36
CA THR A 5 10.20 5.87 26.33
C THR A 5 9.56 5.52 25.00
N SER A 6 9.04 6.53 24.31
CA SER A 6 8.72 6.42 22.89
C SER A 6 10.02 6.15 22.14
N VAL A 7 10.20 4.90 21.69
CA VAL A 7 11.24 4.56 20.72
C VAL A 7 10.80 5.19 19.41
N THR A 8 11.40 6.34 19.06
CA THR A 8 11.32 6.87 17.71
C THR A 8 12.16 5.96 16.82
N ALA A 9 11.56 4.87 16.38
CA ALA A 9 12.11 4.10 15.28
C ALA A 9 11.96 4.96 14.02
N THR A 10 13.08 5.50 13.52
CA THR A 10 13.13 6.12 12.20
C THR A 10 13.03 4.99 11.18
N PHE A 11 11.80 4.56 10.90
CA PHE A 11 11.52 3.79 9.70
C PHE A 11 11.79 4.73 8.52
N ALA A 12 12.61 4.29 7.57
CA ALA A 12 12.76 4.97 6.30
C ALA A 12 11.43 4.86 5.54
N PHE A 13 10.49 5.74 5.87
CA PHE A 13 9.20 5.82 5.18
C PHE A 13 9.47 6.24 3.75
N THR A 14 8.98 5.46 2.80
CA THR A 14 8.72 5.95 1.45
C THR A 14 7.72 7.10 1.61
N THR A 15 8.18 8.33 1.47
CA THR A 15 7.30 9.50 1.52
C THR A 15 6.34 9.40 0.34
N PHE A 16 5.06 9.25 0.62
CA PHE A 16 4.05 9.16 -0.41
C PHE A 16 3.64 10.54 -0.92
N THR A 17 3.58 10.70 -2.25
CA THR A 17 3.07 11.92 -2.86
C THR A 17 1.58 12.10 -2.54
N ASP A 18 1.17 13.35 -2.34
CA ASP A 18 -0.20 13.77 -2.01
C ASP A 18 -0.79 13.06 -0.77
N ASN A 19 0.01 12.80 0.27
CA ASN A 19 -0.47 12.14 1.48
C ASN A 19 -1.04 13.16 2.51
N PRO A 20 -2.28 12.98 3.01
CA PRO A 20 -3.23 11.89 2.73
C PRO A 20 -4.04 12.09 1.44
N LEU A 21 -4.38 10.99 0.77
CA LEU A 21 -5.30 10.99 -0.38
C LEU A 21 -6.74 11.13 0.12
N GLY A 22 -7.29 12.35 0.09
CA GLY A 22 -8.66 12.62 0.49
C GLY A 22 -9.69 12.05 -0.49
N ALA A 23 -10.76 11.44 0.04
CA ALA A 23 -11.85 10.91 -0.78
C ALA A 23 -12.59 12.06 -1.49
N GLY A 24 -12.75 11.96 -2.81
CA GLY A 24 -13.41 12.98 -3.63
C GLY A 24 -12.59 14.25 -3.88
N THR A 25 -11.44 14.42 -3.22
CA THR A 25 -10.56 15.58 -3.39
C THR A 25 -9.29 15.25 -4.16
N THR A 26 -8.77 14.02 -4.02
CA THR A 26 -7.52 13.60 -4.65
C THR A 26 -7.76 12.48 -5.65
N VAL A 27 -7.46 12.76 -6.92
CA VAL A 27 -7.48 11.75 -7.99
C VAL A 27 -6.28 10.83 -7.82
N VAL A 28 -6.52 9.51 -7.82
CA VAL A 28 -5.45 8.52 -7.78
C VAL A 28 -4.65 8.60 -9.08
N LYS A 29 -3.36 8.91 -8.96
CA LYS A 29 -2.43 9.04 -10.09
C LYS A 29 -1.56 7.79 -10.18
N ALA A 30 -0.97 7.58 -11.36
CA ALA A 30 0.05 6.55 -11.59
C ALA A 30 1.17 6.60 -10.54
N VAL A 31 1.63 7.79 -10.18
CA VAL A 31 2.70 7.98 -9.18
C VAL A 31 2.35 7.35 -7.83
N HIS A 32 1.11 7.50 -7.35
CA HIS A 32 0.68 6.96 -6.05
C HIS A 32 0.76 5.43 -6.01
N ILE A 33 0.47 4.80 -7.15
CA ILE A 33 0.51 3.34 -7.29
C ILE A 33 1.94 2.83 -7.41
N THR A 34 2.78 3.49 -8.20
CA THR A 34 4.20 3.13 -8.35
C THR A 34 4.94 3.25 -7.02
N GLU A 35 4.72 4.33 -6.27
CA GLU A 35 5.26 4.52 -4.92
C GLU A 35 4.81 3.41 -3.96
N LEU A 36 3.52 3.04 -4.02
CA LEU A 36 2.97 1.98 -3.17
C LEU A 36 3.55 0.60 -3.51
N ARG A 37 3.68 0.27 -4.80
CA ARG A 37 4.36 -0.97 -5.24
C ARG A 37 5.79 -1.04 -4.72
N ALA A 38 6.54 0.07 -4.81
CA ALA A 38 7.90 0.15 -4.29
C ALA A 38 7.93 -0.03 -2.76
N ALA A 39 7.02 0.61 -2.04
CA ALA A 39 6.90 0.49 -0.58
C ALA A 39 6.59 -0.95 -0.13
N ILE A 40 5.67 -1.63 -0.83
CA ILE A 40 5.32 -3.03 -0.57
C ILE A 40 6.52 -3.95 -0.83
N ASN A 41 7.21 -3.79 -1.96
CA ASN A 41 8.39 -4.58 -2.28
C ASN A 41 9.51 -4.38 -1.25
N ALA A 42 9.68 -3.16 -0.75
CA ALA A 42 10.62 -2.86 0.32
C ALA A 42 10.22 -3.54 1.63
N ALA A 43 8.93 -3.49 2.01
CA ALA A 43 8.42 -4.17 3.20
C ALA A 43 8.56 -5.69 3.10
N GLN A 44 8.27 -6.28 1.94
CA GLN A 44 8.49 -7.71 1.67
C GLN A 44 9.96 -8.08 1.82
N THR A 45 10.86 -7.33 1.19
CA THR A 45 12.31 -7.57 1.26
C THR A 45 12.83 -7.47 2.69
N ARG A 46 12.39 -6.48 3.47
CA ARG A 46 12.75 -6.31 4.89
C ARG A 46 12.31 -7.48 5.77
N ASN A 47 11.18 -8.08 5.44
CA ASN A 47 10.57 -9.16 6.20
C ASN A 47 10.80 -10.56 5.57
N GLU A 48 11.80 -10.66 4.68
CA GLU A 48 12.21 -11.91 4.02
C GLU A 48 11.06 -12.62 3.29
N VAL A 49 10.12 -11.84 2.76
CA VAL A 49 9.06 -12.30 1.87
C VAL A 49 9.53 -12.06 0.43
N PRO A 50 9.42 -13.06 -0.48
CA PRO A 50 9.72 -12.85 -1.89
C PRO A 50 8.93 -11.67 -2.44
N ALA A 51 9.62 -10.73 -3.11
CA ALA A 51 8.99 -9.56 -3.68
C ALA A 51 7.91 -9.96 -4.71
N SER A 52 6.79 -9.26 -4.71
CA SER A 52 5.68 -9.56 -5.60
C SER A 52 6.00 -9.21 -7.06
N SER A 53 5.67 -10.15 -7.94
CA SER A 53 5.64 -9.93 -9.39
C SER A 53 4.29 -9.31 -9.77
N TRP A 54 4.30 -8.02 -10.13
CA TRP A 54 3.09 -7.29 -10.55
C TRP A 54 2.60 -7.79 -11.92
N MET A 55 1.50 -8.55 -11.96
CA MET A 55 1.01 -9.19 -13.19
C MET A 55 0.07 -8.27 -13.98
N THR A 56 -0.74 -7.46 -13.28
CA THR A 56 -1.63 -6.49 -13.91
C THR A 56 -0.86 -5.20 -14.19
N ASP A 57 -0.68 -4.88 -15.48
CA ASP A 57 0.03 -3.70 -15.98
C ASP A 57 1.37 -3.47 -15.22
N PRO A 58 2.42 -4.29 -15.50
CA PRO A 58 3.68 -4.24 -14.75
C PRO A 58 4.35 -2.87 -14.79
N THR A 59 4.15 -2.15 -15.90
CA THR A 59 4.57 -0.76 -16.07
C THR A 59 3.34 0.15 -16.00
N ILE A 60 3.25 0.97 -14.95
CA ILE A 60 2.20 2.00 -14.83
C ILE A 60 2.74 3.32 -15.36
N ALA A 61 2.27 3.73 -16.54
CA ALA A 61 2.63 5.00 -17.17
C ALA A 61 1.54 6.05 -16.95
N ALA A 62 1.93 7.24 -16.49
CA ALA A 62 1.02 8.36 -16.31
C ALA A 62 0.35 8.73 -17.64
N GLY A 63 -0.98 8.91 -17.62
CA GLY A 63 -1.76 9.25 -18.81
C GLY A 63 -2.02 8.11 -19.80
N SER A 64 -1.49 6.90 -19.55
CA SER A 64 -1.66 5.73 -20.43
C SER A 64 -2.30 4.54 -19.70
N THR A 65 -1.87 4.27 -18.47
CA THR A 65 -2.39 3.15 -17.67
C THR A 65 -3.57 3.60 -16.82
N THR A 66 -4.75 3.03 -17.06
CA THR A 66 -5.91 3.22 -16.18
C THR A 66 -5.74 2.39 -14.92
N ILE A 67 -5.90 3.00 -13.74
CA ILE A 67 -5.83 2.28 -12.46
C ILE A 67 -7.10 1.44 -12.29
N LYS A 68 -6.94 0.12 -12.32
CA LYS A 68 -8.02 -0.86 -12.19
C LYS A 68 -8.08 -1.44 -10.78
N ALA A 69 -9.24 -2.03 -10.46
CA ALA A 69 -9.46 -2.88 -9.29
C ALA A 69 -8.35 -3.95 -9.10
N GLY A 70 -7.91 -4.57 -10.19
CA GLY A 70 -6.87 -5.61 -10.17
C GLY A 70 -5.58 -5.16 -9.48
N HIS A 71 -5.10 -3.94 -9.76
CA HIS A 71 -3.88 -3.42 -9.12
C HIS A 71 -4.00 -3.38 -7.59
N ILE A 72 -5.15 -2.94 -7.07
CA ILE A 72 -5.35 -2.81 -5.63
C ILE A 72 -5.46 -4.19 -4.98
N VAL A 73 -6.14 -5.14 -5.63
CA VAL A 73 -6.26 -6.54 -5.14
C VAL A 73 -4.88 -7.23 -5.09
N GLU A 74 -4.04 -7.03 -6.10
CA GLU A 74 -2.66 -7.55 -6.09
C GLU A 74 -1.84 -6.96 -4.93
N MET A 75 -1.87 -5.64 -4.76
CA MET A 75 -1.17 -4.96 -3.66
C MET A 75 -1.67 -5.42 -2.30
N TRP A 76 -2.98 -5.60 -2.18
CA TRP A 76 -3.59 -6.09 -0.96
C TRP A 76 -3.09 -7.50 -0.61
N THR A 77 -3.05 -8.39 -1.60
CA THR A 77 -2.49 -9.74 -1.44
C THR A 77 -1.02 -9.70 -1.01
N ALA A 78 -0.21 -8.85 -1.65
CA ALA A 78 1.21 -8.69 -1.35
C ALA A 78 1.47 -8.19 0.09
N VAL A 79 0.67 -7.21 0.56
CA VAL A 79 0.74 -6.73 1.95
C VAL A 79 0.33 -7.84 2.92
N ASN A 80 -0.77 -8.54 2.66
CA ASN A 80 -1.24 -9.63 3.53
C ASN A 80 -0.21 -10.76 3.67
N GLN A 81 0.61 -11.03 2.65
CA GLN A 81 1.70 -12.00 2.75
C GLN A 81 2.72 -11.60 3.84
N VAL A 82 3.05 -10.31 3.94
CA VAL A 82 3.95 -9.80 4.98
C VAL A 82 3.30 -9.88 6.37
N TYR A 83 2.03 -9.47 6.49
CA TYR A 83 1.28 -9.60 7.75
C TYR A 83 1.22 -11.07 8.22
N THR A 84 0.96 -12.00 7.30
CA THR A 84 0.93 -13.43 7.60
C THR A 84 2.30 -13.94 8.05
N LYS A 85 3.38 -13.52 7.38
CA LYS A 85 4.76 -13.86 7.77
C LYS A 85 5.10 -13.37 9.18
N LEU A 86 4.59 -12.22 9.57
CA LEU A 86 4.80 -11.62 10.89
C LEU A 86 3.81 -12.11 11.96
N GLY A 87 2.83 -12.94 11.60
CA GLY A 87 1.77 -13.37 12.52
C GLY A 87 0.85 -12.21 12.97
N MET A 88 0.81 -11.12 12.21
CA MET A 88 -0.01 -9.95 12.50
C MET A 88 -1.38 -10.06 11.83
N ALA A 89 -2.43 -9.56 12.50
CA ALA A 89 -3.73 -9.43 11.88
C ALA A 89 -3.70 -8.25 10.87
N PRO A 90 -4.03 -8.48 9.59
CA PRO A 90 -4.15 -7.39 8.63
C PRO A 90 -5.26 -6.41 9.05
N PRO A 91 -5.12 -5.11 8.75
CA PRO A 91 -6.18 -4.13 9.00
C PRO A 91 -7.48 -4.52 8.29
N PRO A 92 -8.67 -4.17 8.82
CA PRO A 92 -9.92 -4.39 8.09
C PRO A 92 -9.94 -3.46 6.86
N TYR A 93 -9.85 -4.06 5.67
CA TYR A 93 -9.96 -3.34 4.42
C TYR A 93 -11.44 -3.04 4.19
N MET A 94 -11.81 -1.77 4.34
CA MET A 94 -13.20 -1.34 4.57
C MET A 94 -14.16 -1.53 3.39
N ASP A 95 -13.69 -1.94 2.21
CA ASP A 95 -14.55 -2.14 1.04
C ASP A 95 -14.05 -3.35 0.21
N SER A 96 -14.96 -4.27 -0.14
CA SER A 96 -14.67 -5.32 -1.11
C SER A 96 -14.51 -4.71 -2.51
N ILE A 97 -13.30 -4.80 -3.06
CA ILE A 97 -13.00 -4.32 -4.41
C ILE A 97 -13.25 -5.44 -5.39
N VAL A 98 -14.36 -5.36 -6.13
CA VAL A 98 -14.66 -6.28 -7.24
C VAL A 98 -14.25 -5.66 -8.58
N PRO A 99 -13.88 -6.46 -9.60
CA PRO A 99 -13.67 -5.97 -10.96
C PRO A 99 -14.85 -5.11 -11.43
N GLY A 100 -14.57 -3.90 -11.92
CA GLY A 100 -15.59 -2.91 -12.30
C GLY A 100 -15.89 -1.85 -11.24
N THR A 101 -15.37 -1.99 -10.01
CA THR A 101 -15.48 -0.94 -8.98
C THR A 101 -14.55 0.23 -9.31
N VAL A 102 -15.07 1.46 -9.20
CA VAL A 102 -14.25 2.68 -9.29
C VAL A 102 -13.29 2.73 -8.10
N ILE A 103 -11.99 2.78 -8.38
CA ILE A 103 -10.97 2.89 -7.33
C ILE A 103 -11.05 4.28 -6.69
N LYS A 104 -11.36 4.29 -5.40
CA LYS A 104 -11.37 5.50 -4.57
C LYS A 104 -10.00 5.73 -3.96
N ALA A 105 -9.68 7.00 -3.73
CA ALA A 105 -8.45 7.42 -3.03
C ALA A 105 -8.28 6.74 -1.66
N ILE A 106 -9.39 6.48 -0.97
CA ILE A 106 -9.40 5.81 0.33
C ILE A 106 -8.80 4.40 0.29
N HIS A 107 -8.98 3.65 -0.80
CA HIS A 107 -8.39 2.30 -0.92
C HIS A 107 -6.86 2.36 -0.93
N VAL A 108 -6.29 3.33 -1.66
CA VAL A 108 -4.85 3.54 -1.72
C VAL A 108 -4.33 4.05 -0.38
N GLN A 109 -5.06 4.95 0.28
CA GLN A 109 -4.67 5.44 1.61
C GLN A 109 -4.62 4.33 2.66
N ASN A 110 -5.61 3.43 2.65
CA ASN A 110 -5.62 2.28 3.56
C ASN A 110 -4.40 1.37 3.35
N LEU A 111 -4.01 1.11 2.10
CA LEU A 111 -2.80 0.34 1.80
C LEU A 111 -1.53 1.06 2.23
N ARG A 112 -1.43 2.39 2.03
CA ARG A 112 -0.29 3.19 2.52
C ARG A 112 -0.15 3.06 4.03
N ASN A 113 -1.25 3.16 4.76
CA ASN A 113 -1.27 3.00 6.22
C ASN A 113 -0.86 1.57 6.63
N ALA A 114 -1.38 0.55 5.95
CA ALA A 114 -1.06 -0.84 6.23
C ALA A 114 0.42 -1.17 6.02
N VAL A 115 1.03 -0.66 4.94
CA VAL A 115 2.47 -0.84 4.67
C VAL A 115 3.32 -0.06 5.67
N SER A 116 2.88 1.15 6.05
CA SER A 116 3.59 2.00 7.02
C SER A 116 3.59 1.42 8.44
N ALA A 117 2.68 0.51 8.75
CA ALA A 117 2.61 -0.17 10.05
C ALA A 117 3.50 -1.43 10.12
N LEU A 118 4.09 -1.86 9.01
CA LEU A 118 4.99 -3.02 8.97
C LEU A 118 6.39 -2.63 9.48
N PRO A 119 7.05 -3.49 10.28
CA PRO A 119 8.41 -3.27 10.77
C PRO A 119 9.48 -3.36 9.67
#